data_AF-A0A352ART0-F1
#
_entry.id   AF-A0A352ART0-F1
#
_cell.length_a   1.000
_cell.length_b   1.000
_cell.length_c   1.000
_cell.angle_alpha   90.00
_cell.angle_beta   90.00
_cell.angle_gamma   90.00
#
_symmetry.space_group_name_H-M   'P 1'
#
loop_
_entity.id
_entity.type
_entity.pdbx_description
1 polymer ?
#
loop_
_entity_poly.entity_id
_entity_poly.type
_entity_poly.pdbx_seq_one_letter_code
_entity_poly.pdbx_strand_id
1 'polypeptide(L)' 'MDETIRINFVSKNKWSEVLQGFPAEQINGMFEIRNSNGLVAGTICESLEGRYYINGQPDIEYASLEIAAGVLLKG' A
#
# COMPACT_ATOMS: atom_id res chain seq x y z
N MET A 1 20.47 -1.74 -14.69
CA MET A 1 20.45 -1.21 -13.32
C MET A 1 19.27 -1.87 -12.64
N ASP A 2 19.49 -2.60 -11.55
CA ASP A 2 18.41 -3.20 -10.77
C ASP A 2 17.63 -2.10 -10.06
N GLU A 3 16.44 -1.78 -10.57
CA GLU A 3 15.51 -0.89 -9.89
C GLU A 3 14.97 -1.63 -8.66
N THR A 4 15.60 -1.39 -7.52
CA THR A 4 15.18 -2.01 -6.26
C THR A 4 14.05 -1.17 -5.65
N ILE A 5 12.83 -1.72 -5.70
CA ILE A 5 11.67 -1.18 -5.00
C ILE A 5 11.87 -1.37 -3.50
N ARG A 6 11.53 -0.36 -2.69
CA ARG A 6 11.53 -0.49 -1.23
C ARG A 6 10.11 -0.49 -0.71
N ILE A 7 9.81 -1.48 0.12
CA ILE A 7 8.53 -1.65 0.80
C ILE A 7 8.78 -1.50 2.29
N ASN A 8 8.19 -0.49 2.92
CA ASN A 8 8.29 -0.27 4.35
C ASN A 8 6.95 -0.56 5.03
N PHE A 9 6.98 -1.24 6.17
CA PHE A 9 5.77 -1.40 6.97
C PHE A 9 5.40 -0.07 7.64
N VAL A 10 4.14 0.33 7.52
CA VAL A 10 3.62 1.55 8.14
C VAL A 10 3.07 1.18 9.52
N SER A 11 3.61 1.84 10.55
CA SER A 11 3.14 1.67 11.93
C SER A 11 1.65 2.01 12.08
N LYS A 12 0.93 1.20 12.88
CA LYS A 12 -0.53 1.32 13.12
C LYS A 12 -0.98 2.72 13.55
N ASN A 13 -0.15 3.46 14.27
CA ASN A 13 -0.44 4.82 14.71
C ASN A 13 -0.56 5.84 13.55
N LYS A 14 -0.08 5.51 12.35
CA LYS A 14 -0.19 6.34 11.14
C LYS A 14 -1.33 5.92 10.20
N TRP A 15 -2.02 4.81 10.49
CA TRP A 15 -3.02 4.26 9.59
C TRP A 15 -4.21 5.21 9.40
N SER A 16 -4.62 5.93 10.44
CA SER A 16 -5.72 6.89 10.36
C SER A 16 -5.49 8.04 9.37
N GLU A 17 -4.23 8.40 9.11
CA GLU A 17 -3.87 9.44 8.14
C GLU A 17 -3.98 8.94 6.69
N VAL A 18 -3.85 7.62 6.49
CA VAL A 18 -3.77 6.99 5.18
C VAL A 18 -5.08 6.34 4.76
N LEU A 19 -5.85 5.79 5.70
CA LEU A 19 -6.98 4.93 5.39
C LEU A 19 -8.19 5.65 4.79
N GLN A 20 -8.22 7.00 4.73
CA GLN A 20 -9.24 7.80 4.01
C GLN A 20 -10.71 7.31 4.15
N GLY A 21 -11.09 6.78 5.31
CA GLY A 21 -12.44 6.24 5.57
C GLY A 21 -12.54 4.72 5.58
N PHE A 22 -11.47 3.99 5.23
CA PHE A 22 -11.38 2.55 5.39
C PHE A 22 -11.25 2.18 6.88
N PRO A 23 -12.03 1.21 7.38
CA PRO A 23 -11.97 0.80 8.79
C PRO A 23 -10.62 0.15 9.10
N ALA A 24 -9.84 0.76 9.99
CA ALA A 24 -8.53 0.21 10.40
C ALA A 24 -8.62 -1.19 10.99
N GLU A 25 -9.77 -1.55 11.56
CA GLU A 25 -10.08 -2.88 12.08
C GLU A 25 -10.18 -3.97 11.00
N GLN A 26 -10.42 -3.59 9.74
CA GLN A 26 -10.48 -4.51 8.60
C GLN A 26 -9.12 -4.65 7.89
N ILE A 27 -8.08 -3.95 8.37
CA ILE A 27 -6.73 -3.97 7.79
C ILE A 27 -5.81 -4.86 8.61
N ASN A 28 -5.17 -5.80 7.93
CA ASN A 28 -4.12 -6.65 8.46
C ASN A 28 -2.77 -5.92 8.50
N GLY A 29 -2.43 -5.20 7.42
CA GLY A 29 -1.13 -4.55 7.24
C GLY A 29 -1.19 -3.33 6.33
N MET A 30 -0.20 -2.45 6.46
CA MET A 30 -0.05 -1.29 5.58
C MET A 30 1.41 -1.11 5.18
N PHE A 31 1.63 -0.80 3.91
CA PHE A 31 2.92 -0.83 3.26
C PHE A 31 3.14 0.46 2.47
N GLU A 32 4.20 1.21 2.79
CA GLU A 32 4.64 2.36 2.00
C GLU A 32 5.55 1.85 0.87
N ILE A 33 5.18 2.19 -0.37
CA ILE A 33 5.92 1.83 -1.57
C ILE A 33 6.77 3.01 -1.99
N ARG A 34 8.07 2.76 -2.14
CA ARG A 34 9.03 3.75 -2.63
C ARG A 34 9.64 3.31 -3.95
N ASN A 35 9.78 4.27 -4.87
CA ASN A 35 10.43 4.06 -6.15
C ASN A 35 11.97 3.93 -6.00
N SER A 36 12.65 3.65 -7.11
CA SER A 36 14.11 3.50 -7.19
C SER A 36 14.88 4.75 -6.74
N ASN A 37 14.24 5.93 -6.79
CA ASN A 37 14.80 7.20 -6.30
C ASN A 37 14.57 7.43 -4.80
N GLY A 38 13.91 6.50 -4.10
CA GLY A 38 13.60 6.59 -2.68
C GLY A 38 12.40 7.49 -2.34
N LEU A 39 11.71 8.01 -3.35
CA LEU A 39 10.47 8.80 -3.19
C LEU A 39 9.29 7.87 -2.93
N VAL A 40 8.36 8.31 -2.10
CA VAL A 40 7.11 7.59 -1.83
C VAL A 40 6.23 7.66 -3.08
N ALA A 41 5.96 6.49 -3.66
CA ALA A 41 5.01 6.35 -4.77
C ALA A 41 3.57 6.27 -4.25
N GLY A 42 3.37 5.66 -3.08
CA GLY A 42 2.06 5.59 -2.42
C GLY A 42 2.05 4.55 -1.30
N THR A 43 0.86 4.25 -0.80
CA THR A 43 0.65 3.29 0.27
C THR A 43 -0.28 2.18 -0.19
N ILE A 44 -0.05 0.96 0.28
CA ILE A 44 -0.90 -0.20 0.02
C ILE A 44 -1.39 -0.73 1.36
N CYS A 45 -2.68 -0.99 1.45
CA CYS A 45 -3.32 -1.59 2.62
C CYS A 45 -3.68 -3.03 2.27
N GLU A 46 -3.45 -3.95 3.19
CA GLU A 46 -3.86 -5.36 3.09
C GLU A 46 -5.03 -5.58 4.05
N SER A 47 -6.18 -6.04 3.57
CA SER A 47 -7.30 -6.41 4.44
C SER A 47 -7.06 -7.74 5.14
N LEU A 48 -7.85 -7.99 6.18
CA LEU A 48 -7.93 -9.30 6.83
C LEU A 48 -8.30 -10.45 5.88
N GLU A 49 -8.90 -10.14 4.73
CA GLU A 49 -9.26 -11.12 3.68
C GLU A 49 -8.13 -11.36 2.67
N GLY A 50 -6.96 -10.73 2.86
CA GLY A 50 -5.82 -10.85 1.95
C GLY A 50 -5.99 -10.08 0.63
N ARG A 51 -6.87 -9.08 0.60
CA ARG A 51 -7.02 -8.15 -0.53
C ARG A 51 -6.14 -6.93 -0.33
N TYR A 52 -5.64 -6.37 -1.44
CA TYR A 52 -4.77 -5.19 -1.40
C TYR A 52 -5.47 -3.97 -2.00
N TYR A 53 -5.31 -2.81 -1.37
CA TYR A 53 -5.94 -1.55 -1.73
C TYR A 53 -4.91 -0.42 -1.77
N ILE A 54 -4.95 0.44 -2.77
CA ILE A 54 -4.02 1.56 -2.87
C ILE A 54 -4.58 2.78 -2.14
N ASN A 55 -3.75 3.44 -1.34
CA ASN A 55 -4.03 4.71 -0.65
C ASN A 55 -5.34 4.72 0.15
N GLY A 56 -5.74 3.56 0.71
CA GLY A 56 -6.98 3.43 1.46
C GLY A 56 -8.26 3.53 0.60
N GLN A 57 -8.16 3.36 -0.73
CA GLN A 57 -9.32 3.34 -1.63
C GLN A 57 -9.82 1.90 -1.84
N PRO A 58 -10.96 1.52 -1.23
CA PRO A 58 -11.51 0.18 -1.35
C PRO A 58 -12.08 -0.15 -2.74
N ASP A 59 -12.35 0.85 -3.58
CA ASP A 59 -13.03 0.67 -4.87
C ASP A 59 -12.23 -0.19 -5.87
N ILE A 60 -10.90 -0.28 -5.67
CA ILE A 60 -10.03 -1.07 -6.53
C ILE A 60 -9.23 -2.05 -5.69
N GLU A 61 -9.58 -3.33 -5.87
CA GLU A 61 -8.91 -4.45 -5.24
C GLU A 61 -7.80 -5.03 -6.12
N TYR A 62 -6.69 -5.37 -5.49
CA TYR A 62 -5.57 -6.07 -6.12
C TYR A 62 -5.37 -7.44 -5.47
N ALA A 63 -5.00 -8.42 -6.30
CA ALA A 63 -4.81 -9.81 -5.89
C ALA A 63 -3.49 -10.05 -5.14
N SER A 64 -2.52 -9.15 -5.24
CA SER A 64 -1.26 -9.25 -4.51
C SER A 64 -0.61 -7.88 -4.29
N LEU A 65 0.31 -7.81 -3.33
CA LEU A 65 1.11 -6.61 -3.04
C LEU A 65 1.93 -6.17 -4.25
N GLU A 66 2.49 -7.12 -5.00
CA GLU A 66 3.33 -6.86 -6.18
C GLU A 66 2.52 -6.21 -7.31
N ILE A 67 1.28 -6.64 -7.51
CA ILE A 67 0.41 -6.05 -8.54
C ILE A 67 0.08 -4.61 -8.16
N ALA A 68 -0.35 -4.38 -6.91
CA ALA A 68 -0.67 -3.04 -6.41
C ALA A 68 0.56 -2.11 -6.44
N ALA A 69 1.75 -2.61 -6.05
CA ALA A 69 2.99 -1.85 -6.11
C ALA A 69 3.39 -1.55 -7.56
N GLY A 70 3.20 -2.51 -8.47
CA GLY A 70 3.41 -2.32 -9.91
C GLY A 70 2.52 -1.22 -10.50
N VAL A 71 1.27 -1.09 -10.04
CA VAL A 71 0.38 0.00 -10.46
C VAL A 71 0.87 1.35 -9.94
N LEU A 72 1.27 1.43 -8.67
CA LEU A 72 1.83 2.67 -8.08
C LEU A 72 3.10 3.15 -8.80
N LEU A 73 3.93 2.23 -9.29
CA LEU A 73 5.21 2.56 -9.91
C LEU A 73 5.14 2.78 -11.42
N LYS A 74 4.07 2.30 -12.07
CA LYS A 74 3.80 2.56 -13.50
C LYS A 74 3.00 3.85 -13.73
N GLY A 75 2.38 4.38 -12.68
CA GLY A 75 1.62 5.63 -12.69
C GLY A 75 2.48 6.87 -12.89
#